data_AF-A0A6N4TDQ5-F1
#
_entry.id   AF-A0A6N4TDQ5-F1
#
_cell.length_a   1.000
_cell.length_b   1.000
_cell.length_c   1.000
_cell.angle_alpha   90.00
_cell.angle_beta   90.00
_cell.angle_gamma   90.00
#
_symmetry.space_group_name_H-M   'P 1'
#
loop_
_entity.id
_entity.type
_entity.pdbx_description
1 polymer ?
#
loop_
_entity_poly.entity_id
_entity_poly.type
_entity_poly.pdbx_seq_one_letter_code
_entity_poly.pdbx_strand_id
1 'polypeptide(L)'
;MGEFARLTTQAMREDNRQVVQSHLLLMSELLRTADEISREYIDVYYVEELFYGLTPKQKKHAWSWLPANLKQLYVAMWGDIA
;
A
#
# COMPACT_ATOMS: atom_id res chain seq x y z
N MET A 1 0.23 0.62 -11.79
CA MET A 1 -0.07 0.49 -10.35
C MET A 1 0.76 -0.58 -9.67
N GLY A 2 0.80 -1.82 -10.19
CA GLY A 2 1.64 -2.89 -9.60
C GLY A 2 3.11 -2.54 -9.44
N GLU A 3 3.75 -1.94 -10.46
CA GLU A 3 5.15 -1.52 -10.31
C GLU A 3 5.35 -0.44 -9.24
N PHE A 4 4.40 0.50 -9.12
CA PHE A 4 4.44 1.51 -8.07
C PHE A 4 4.28 0.90 -6.67
N ALA A 5 3.45 -0.14 -6.53
CA ALA A 5 3.36 -0.93 -5.30
C ALA A 5 4.67 -1.64 -4.99
N ARG A 6 5.33 -2.26 -5.98
CA ARG A 6 6.64 -2.90 -5.78
C ARG A 6 7.71 -1.92 -5.34
N LEU A 7 7.76 -0.73 -5.93
CA LEU A 7 8.66 0.34 -5.50
C LEU A 7 8.34 0.81 -4.08
N THR A 8 7.05 0.91 -3.72
CA THR A 8 6.63 1.23 -2.35
C THR A 8 7.08 0.13 -1.38
N THR A 9 6.88 -1.14 -1.73
CA THR A 9 7.30 -2.31 -0.95
C THR A 9 8.82 -2.38 -0.81
N GLN A 10 9.58 -2.03 -1.85
CA GLN A 10 11.03 -1.94 -1.78
C GLN A 10 11.46 -0.84 -0.80
N ALA A 11 10.86 0.35 -0.88
CA ALA A 11 11.17 1.43 0.06
C ALA A 11 10.82 1.03 1.51
N MET A 12 9.75 0.24 1.72
CA MET A 12 9.43 -0.35 3.02
C MET A 12 10.49 -1.35 3.49
N ARG A 13 11.02 -2.17 2.57
CA ARG A 13 12.09 -3.13 2.86
C ARG A 13 13.37 -2.43 3.32
N GLU A 14 13.68 -1.29 2.68
CA GLU A 14 14.86 -0.44 2.94
C GLU A 14 14.68 0.52 4.12
N ASP A 15 13.51 0.51 4.78
CA ASP A 15 13.16 1.44 5.86
C ASP A 15 13.25 2.93 5.44
N ASN A 16 13.08 3.21 4.14
CA ASN A 16 13.12 4.56 3.60
C ASN A 16 11.77 5.27 3.82
N ARG A 17 11.55 5.70 5.06
CA ARG A 17 10.28 6.27 5.51
C ARG A 17 9.81 7.46 4.68
N GLN A 18 10.72 8.33 4.23
CA GLN A 18 10.36 9.51 3.45
C GLN A 18 9.73 9.13 2.11
N VAL A 19 10.32 8.17 1.40
CA VAL A 19 9.80 7.67 0.13
C VAL A 19 8.48 6.94 0.34
N VAL A 20 8.40 6.07 1.36
CA VAL A 20 7.17 5.35 1.69
C VAL A 20 6.02 6.31 1.98
N GLN A 21 6.23 7.33 2.81
CA GLN A 21 5.20 8.31 3.14
C GLN A 21 4.74 9.10 1.91
N SER A 22 5.68 9.48 1.03
CA SER A 22 5.34 10.19 -0.20
C SER A 22 4.48 9.33 -1.14
N HIS A 23 4.84 8.04 -1.30
CA HIS A 23 4.08 7.11 -2.14
C HIS A 23 2.69 6.81 -1.57
N LEU A 24 2.61 6.53 -0.25
CA LEU A 24 1.35 6.24 0.41
C LEU A 24 0.41 7.44 0.40
N LEU A 25 0.93 8.66 0.57
CA LEU A 25 0.13 9.88 0.47
C LEU A 25 -0.45 10.05 -0.93
N LEU A 26 0.37 9.90 -1.97
CA LEU A 26 -0.08 9.97 -3.36
C LEU A 26 -1.23 8.99 -3.62
N MET A 27 -1.05 7.73 -3.23
CA MET A 27 -2.06 6.69 -3.45
C MET A 27 -3.32 6.90 -2.62
N SER A 28 -3.18 7.40 -1.40
CA SER A 28 -4.33 7.74 -0.53
C SER A 28 -5.17 8.85 -1.13
N GLU A 29 -4.55 9.91 -1.67
CA GLU A 29 -5.27 10.99 -2.35
C GLU A 29 -5.91 10.53 -3.65
N LEU A 30 -5.19 9.76 -4.48
CA LEU A 30 -5.73 9.18 -5.70
C LEU A 30 -6.98 8.33 -5.41
N LEU A 31 -6.93 7.47 -4.40
CA LEU A 31 -8.06 6.63 -4.01
C LEU A 31 -9.27 7.45 -3.52
N ARG A 32 -9.03 8.61 -2.90
CA ARG A 32 -10.09 9.48 -2.38
C ARG A 32 -10.92 10.13 -3.49
N THR A 33 -10.30 10.42 -4.62
CA THR A 33 -10.94 11.11 -5.75
C THR A 33 -11.19 10.21 -6.96
N ALA A 34 -10.80 8.93 -6.87
CA ALA A 34 -10.96 7.96 -7.96
C ALA A 34 -12.44 7.72 -8.29
N ASP A 35 -12.73 7.62 -9.58
CA ASP A 35 -13.96 6.99 -10.07
C ASP A 35 -13.93 5.47 -9.83
N GLU A 36 -15.05 4.80 -10.13
CA GLU A 36 -15.22 3.37 -9.87
C GLU A 36 -14.14 2.52 -10.57
N ILE A 37 -13.88 2.79 -11.86
CA ILE A 37 -12.88 2.07 -12.65
C ILE A 37 -11.49 2.28 -12.06
N SER A 38 -11.10 3.52 -11.80
CA SER A 38 -9.79 3.85 -11.25
C SER A 38 -9.59 3.25 -9.85
N ARG A 39 -10.66 3.20 -9.06
CA ARG A 39 -10.65 2.54 -7.75
C ARG A 39 -10.41 1.04 -7.88
N GLU A 40 -11.07 0.36 -8.82
CA GLU A 40 -10.83 -1.06 -9.10
C GLU A 40 -9.37 -1.33 -9.51
N TYR A 41 -8.79 -0.46 -10.33
CA TYR A 41 -7.37 -0.55 -10.70
C TYR A 41 -6.43 -0.33 -9.50
N ILE A 42 -6.77 0.56 -8.58
CA ILE A 42 -5.98 0.76 -7.34
C ILE A 42 -6.13 -0.46 -6.43
N ASP A 43 -7.36 -0.93 -6.22
CA ASP A 43 -7.68 -2.06 -5.35
C ASP A 43 -6.95 -3.32 -5.78
N VAL A 44 -7.09 -3.73 -7.03
CA VAL A 44 -6.41 -4.94 -7.52
C VAL A 44 -4.91 -4.69 -7.59
N TYR A 45 -4.46 -3.80 -8.47
CA TYR A 45 -3.06 -3.83 -8.86
C TYR A 45 -2.11 -3.15 -7.87
N TYR A 46 -2.57 -2.23 -7.03
CA TYR A 46 -1.67 -1.63 -6.03
C TYR A 46 -1.62 -2.48 -4.75
N VAL A 47 -2.77 -2.96 -4.27
CA VAL A 47 -2.83 -3.71 -3.01
C VAL A 47 -2.29 -5.13 -3.15
N GLU A 48 -2.49 -5.78 -4.30
CA GLU A 48 -2.00 -7.14 -4.57
C GLU A 48 -0.50 -7.28 -4.33
N GLU A 49 0.25 -6.27 -4.78
CA GLU A 49 1.72 -6.25 -4.79
C GLU A 49 2.30 -5.61 -3.51
N LEU A 50 1.45 -4.98 -2.68
CA LEU A 50 1.89 -4.30 -1.47
C LEU A 50 2.32 -5.32 -0.41
N PHE A 51 3.48 -5.08 0.21
CA PHE A 51 4.12 -5.97 1.18
C PHE A 51 4.63 -7.31 0.65
N TYR A 52 4.57 -7.57 -0.65
CA TYR A 52 5.11 -8.80 -1.22
C TYR A 52 6.60 -8.98 -0.91
N GLY A 53 6.96 -10.12 -0.33
CA GLY A 53 8.34 -10.44 0.07
C GLY A 53 8.91 -9.59 1.22
N LEU A 54 8.06 -8.95 2.05
CA LEU A 54 8.48 -8.41 3.34
C LEU A 54 8.42 -9.48 4.45
N THR A 55 9.37 -9.43 5.38
CA THR A 55 9.33 -10.25 6.60
C THR A 55 8.17 -9.81 7.52
N PRO A 56 7.68 -10.67 8.44
CA PRO A 56 6.63 -10.28 9.39
C PRO A 56 6.96 -9.02 10.20
N LYS A 57 8.23 -8.85 10.61
CA LYS A 57 8.69 -7.64 11.31
C LYS A 57 8.57 -6.39 10.44
N GLN A 58 8.99 -6.47 9.17
CA GLN A 58 8.88 -5.37 8.21
C GLN A 58 7.41 -5.06 7.90
N LYS A 59 6.56 -6.07 7.70
CA LYS A 59 5.12 -5.88 7.48
C LYS A 59 4.47 -5.14 8.66
N LYS A 60 4.71 -5.59 9.89
CA LYS A 60 4.18 -4.93 11.08
C LYS A 60 4.65 -3.48 11.20
N HIS A 61 5.91 -3.21 10.87
CA HIS A 61 6.44 -1.84 10.90
C HIS A 61 5.80 -0.97 9.81
N ALA A 62 5.82 -1.44 8.56
CA ALA A 62 5.26 -0.73 7.42
C ALA A 62 3.74 -0.52 7.53
N TRP A 63 3.01 -1.46 8.14
CA TRP A 63 1.59 -1.33 8.46
C TRP A 63 1.29 -0.09 9.31
N SER A 64 2.19 0.28 10.23
CA SER A 64 2.02 1.50 11.03
C SER A 64 2.04 2.78 10.20
N TRP A 65 2.59 2.74 8.99
CA TRP A 65 2.70 3.89 8.09
C TRP A 65 1.51 4.03 7.14
N LEU A 66 0.70 2.99 6.95
CA LEU A 66 -0.41 3.05 5.99
C LEU A 66 -1.51 4.02 6.44
N PRO A 67 -1.96 4.92 5.54
CA PRO A 67 -3.20 5.67 5.70
C PRO A 67 -4.43 4.76 5.87
N ALA A 68 -5.45 5.26 6.58
CA ALA A 68 -6.63 4.48 6.94
C ALA A 68 -7.39 3.90 5.72
N ASN A 69 -7.54 4.67 4.65
CA ASN A 69 -8.22 4.22 3.43
C ASN A 69 -7.45 3.11 2.70
N LEU A 70 -6.12 3.17 2.67
CA LEU A 70 -5.29 2.11 2.11
C LEU A 70 -5.28 0.85 2.99
N LYS A 71 -5.34 1.00 4.33
CA LYS A 71 -5.54 -0.14 5.24
C LYS A 71 -6.86 -0.84 4.97
N GLN A 72 -7.95 -0.08 4.83
CA GLN A 72 -9.27 -0.65 4.55
C GLN A 72 -9.27 -1.45 3.24
N LEU A 73 -8.64 -0.91 2.20
CA LEU A 73 -8.50 -1.60 0.92
C LEU A 73 -7.69 -2.90 1.06
N TYR A 74 -6.56 -2.84 1.77
CA TYR A 74 -5.75 -4.02 2.06
C TYR A 74 -6.51 -5.11 2.82
N VAL A 75 -7.24 -4.73 3.88
CA VAL A 75 -8.03 -5.68 4.67
C VAL A 75 -9.17 -6.28 3.85
N ALA A 76 -9.80 -5.50 2.97
CA ALA A 76 -10.85 -6.00 2.09
C ALA A 76 -10.33 -7.07 1.12
N MET A 77 -9.09 -6.92 0.62
CA MET A 77 -8.47 -7.85 -0.31
C MET A 77 -7.85 -9.09 0.38
N TRP A 78 -7.08 -8.89 1.45
CA TRP A 78 -6.21 -9.92 2.06
C TRP A 78 -6.58 -10.31 3.49
N GLY A 79 -7.49 -9.58 4.14
CA GLY A 79 -7.71 -9.67 5.59
C GLY A 79 -6.72 -8.86 6.42
N ASP A 80 -6.84 -8.94 7.75
CA ASP A 80 -5.98 -8.19 8.67
C ASP A 80 -4.58 -8.83 8.79
N ILE A 81 -3.56 -8.01 9.07
CA ILE A 81 -2.15 -8.43 9.21
C ILE A 81 -1.87 -8.88 10.67
N ALA A 82 -2.84 -9.50 11.33
CA ALA A 82 -2.76 -9.91 12.74
C ALA A 82 -1.53 -10.78 13.05
#